data_AF-A0A2X3E4N6-F1
#
_entry.id   AF-A0A2X3E4N6-F1
#
_cell.length_a   1.000
_cell.length_b   1.000
_cell.length_c   1.000
_cell.angle_alpha   90.00
_cell.angle_beta   90.00
_cell.angle_gamma   90.00
#
_symmetry.space_group_name_H-M   'P 1'
#
loop_
_entity.id
_entity.type
_entity.pdbx_description
1 polymer ?
#
loop_
_entity_poly.entity_id
_entity_poly.type
_entity_poly.pdbx_seq_one_letter_code
_entity_poly.pdbx_strand_id
1 'polypeptide(L)'
;MAVSRGLISELLSDKKEMVNKRYESLSTEPEKLPFIDRLVADSHQVALNHTAGLSSPQQVQMAFFSAFSLVNKENTYKNQTIDICHRRQKLLFEGLDLPIKENPYDASYYAEFDLLQWALKNYGPEFANYLESNYKPVDVLYKLAEESSIVLLSGGGFQGPEWSVRISLANLDDDAYSEIGTVLRKILEDFVHYWKSSTK
;
A
#
# COMPACT_ATOMS: atom_id res chain seq x y z
N MET A 1 3.23 -21.53 -14.09
CA MET A 1 4.58 -22.11 -14.21
C MET A 1 4.98 -22.51 -15.65
N ALA A 2 4.04 -22.78 -16.57
CA ALA A 2 4.39 -23.12 -17.97
C ALA A 2 4.98 -21.96 -18.78
N VAL A 3 4.53 -20.72 -18.52
CA VAL A 3 4.94 -19.52 -19.26
C VAL A 3 6.44 -19.23 -19.16
N SER A 4 7.07 -19.36 -17.99
CA SER A 4 8.49 -19.02 -17.80
C SER A 4 9.47 -20.04 -18.39
N ARG A 5 9.08 -21.32 -18.49
CA ARG A 5 9.91 -22.35 -19.17
C ARG A 5 9.92 -22.14 -20.68
N GLY A 6 8.76 -21.80 -21.28
CA GLY A 6 8.63 -21.49 -22.70
C GLY A 6 9.53 -20.34 -23.14
N LEU A 7 9.56 -19.26 -22.34
CA LEU A 7 10.32 -18.04 -22.67
C LEU A 7 11.84 -18.26 -22.81
N ILE A 8 12.43 -19.17 -22.03
CA ILE A 8 13.87 -19.50 -22.17
C ILE A 8 14.10 -20.41 -23.38
N SER A 9 13.23 -21.38 -23.60
CA SER A 9 13.33 -22.28 -24.76
C SER A 9 13.06 -21.61 -26.09
N GLU A 10 12.42 -20.43 -26.10
CA GLU A 10 12.12 -19.63 -27.29
C GLU A 10 13.19 -18.56 -27.57
N LEU A 11 14.20 -18.40 -26.69
CA LEU A 11 15.30 -17.48 -26.93
C LEU A 11 16.07 -17.81 -28.22
N LEU A 12 16.62 -16.76 -28.83
CA LEU A 12 17.60 -16.91 -29.91
C LEU A 12 18.82 -17.72 -29.43
N SER A 13 19.49 -18.38 -30.36
CA SER A 13 20.57 -19.33 -30.08
C SER A 13 21.73 -18.71 -29.28
N ASP A 14 22.09 -17.47 -29.61
CA ASP A 14 23.13 -16.70 -28.91
C ASP A 14 22.78 -16.48 -27.42
N LYS A 15 21.52 -16.15 -27.13
CA LYS A 15 21.05 -15.95 -25.75
C LYS A 15 20.94 -17.27 -24.98
N LYS A 16 20.56 -18.36 -25.66
CA LYS A 16 20.58 -19.70 -25.05
C LYS A 16 21.98 -20.13 -24.66
N GLU A 17 22.96 -19.89 -25.53
CA GLU A 17 24.35 -20.19 -25.25
C GLU A 17 24.89 -19.37 -24.06
N MET A 18 24.61 -18.06 -24.02
CA MET A 18 24.96 -17.20 -22.88
C MET A 18 24.36 -17.71 -21.57
N VAL A 19 23.10 -18.11 -21.59
CA VAL A 19 22.39 -18.66 -20.44
C VAL A 19 23.01 -19.98 -20.01
N ASN A 20 23.29 -20.89 -20.96
CA ASN A 20 23.87 -22.19 -20.64
C ASN A 20 25.24 -22.02 -19.99
N LYS A 21 26.08 -21.16 -20.57
CA LYS A 21 27.39 -20.81 -20.00
C LYS A 21 27.28 -20.21 -18.60
N ARG A 22 26.28 -19.37 -18.34
CA ARG A 22 26.08 -18.78 -17.01
C ARG A 22 25.84 -19.83 -15.93
N TYR A 23 25.05 -20.87 -16.22
CA TYR A 23 24.64 -21.87 -15.23
C TYR A 23 25.36 -23.22 -15.36
N GLU A 24 26.39 -23.33 -16.20
CA GLU A 24 27.17 -24.56 -16.42
C GLU A 24 27.83 -25.09 -15.15
N SER A 25 28.11 -24.21 -14.18
CA SER A 25 28.65 -24.60 -12.88
C SER A 25 27.63 -25.26 -11.95
N LEU A 26 26.33 -25.18 -12.26
CA LEU A 26 25.25 -25.71 -11.43
C LEU A 26 24.64 -27.01 -11.95
N SER A 27 24.72 -27.26 -13.26
CA SER A 27 24.08 -28.41 -13.90
C SER A 27 24.81 -28.78 -15.18
N THR A 28 24.81 -30.07 -15.52
CA THR A 28 25.27 -30.58 -16.82
C THR A 28 24.26 -30.32 -17.94
N GLU A 29 23.01 -29.96 -17.60
CA GLU A 29 21.95 -29.58 -18.53
C GLU A 29 21.37 -28.19 -18.15
N PRO A 30 22.14 -27.09 -18.23
CA PRO A 30 21.71 -25.74 -17.85
C PRO A 30 20.42 -25.28 -18.54
N GLU A 31 20.20 -25.70 -19.78
CA GLU A 31 19.02 -25.37 -20.59
C GLU A 31 17.73 -25.93 -19.97
N LYS A 32 17.84 -27.00 -19.17
CA LYS A 32 16.70 -27.61 -18.47
C LYS A 32 16.44 -27.03 -17.09
N LEU A 33 17.35 -26.20 -16.56
CA LEU A 33 17.17 -25.57 -15.25
C LEU A 33 15.88 -24.73 -15.22
N PRO A 34 14.92 -25.07 -14.36
CA PRO A 34 13.69 -24.29 -14.19
C PRO A 34 13.98 -22.83 -13.83
N PHE A 35 13.15 -21.91 -14.30
CA PHE A 35 13.32 -20.49 -14.02
C PHE A 35 13.34 -20.18 -12.51
N ILE A 36 12.57 -20.90 -11.69
CA ILE A 36 12.57 -20.70 -10.23
C ILE A 36 13.93 -21.02 -9.60
N ASP A 37 14.62 -22.05 -10.07
CA ASP A 37 15.95 -22.42 -9.57
C ASP A 37 17.01 -21.41 -10.02
N ARG A 38 16.79 -20.77 -11.19
CA ARG A 38 17.62 -19.65 -11.65
C ARG A 38 17.44 -18.41 -10.78
N LEU A 39 16.23 -18.13 -10.28
CA LEU A 39 16.03 -17.04 -9.30
C LEU A 39 16.84 -17.30 -8.02
N VAL A 40 16.87 -18.55 -7.55
CA VAL A 40 17.69 -18.93 -6.39
C VAL A 40 19.17 -18.75 -6.70
N ALA A 41 19.64 -19.28 -7.83
CA ALA A 41 21.04 -19.14 -8.25
C ALA A 41 21.46 -17.67 -8.40
N ASP A 42 20.68 -16.87 -9.12
CA ASP A 42 20.97 -15.46 -9.38
C ASP A 42 20.94 -14.60 -8.13
N SER A 43 20.11 -14.94 -7.13
CA SER A 43 20.08 -14.22 -5.85
C SER A 43 21.42 -14.21 -5.12
N HIS A 44 22.31 -15.15 -5.45
CA HIS A 44 23.65 -15.28 -4.87
C HIS A 44 24.72 -15.49 -5.95
N GLN A 45 24.62 -14.75 -7.06
CA GLN A 45 25.64 -14.68 -8.12
C GLN A 45 26.03 -16.03 -8.76
N VAL A 46 25.10 -17.00 -8.78
CA VAL A 46 25.25 -18.36 -9.33
C VAL A 46 26.24 -19.23 -8.56
N ALA A 47 27.51 -18.83 -8.45
CA ALA A 47 28.56 -19.66 -7.84
C ALA A 47 28.29 -20.02 -6.37
N LEU A 48 27.57 -19.15 -5.63
CA LEU A 48 27.23 -19.38 -4.22
C LEU A 48 25.85 -20.04 -4.04
N ASN A 49 25.29 -20.64 -5.09
CA ASN A 49 23.97 -21.29 -5.05
C ASN A 49 23.85 -22.36 -3.94
N HIS A 50 24.92 -23.10 -3.66
CA HIS A 50 24.91 -24.17 -2.65
C HIS A 50 24.78 -23.67 -1.20
N THR A 51 24.96 -22.36 -0.97
CA THR A 51 24.72 -21.68 0.31
C THR A 51 23.64 -20.60 0.19
N ALA A 52 22.91 -20.56 -0.92
CA ALA A 52 21.82 -19.62 -1.13
C ALA A 52 20.56 -20.04 -0.37
N GLY A 53 19.58 -19.15 -0.35
CA GLY A 53 18.27 -19.41 0.22
C GLY A 53 18.03 -18.69 1.55
N LEU A 54 16.77 -18.72 1.97
CA LEU A 54 16.32 -18.10 3.21
C LEU A 54 16.84 -18.89 4.43
N SER A 55 17.15 -18.21 5.53
CA SER A 55 17.64 -18.92 6.74
C SER A 55 16.63 -19.96 7.24
N SER A 56 17.11 -21.07 7.78
CA SER A 56 16.22 -22.15 8.27
C SER A 56 15.26 -21.68 9.38
N PRO A 57 15.61 -20.78 10.32
CA PRO A 57 14.64 -20.28 11.29
C PRO A 57 13.49 -19.50 10.65
N GLN A 58 13.77 -18.70 9.61
CA GLN A 58 12.73 -17.96 8.88
C GLN A 58 11.81 -18.92 8.10
N GLN A 59 12.34 -19.99 7.50
CA GLN A 59 11.54 -21.01 6.82
C GLN A 59 10.63 -21.76 7.81
N VAL A 60 11.15 -22.12 8.99
CA VAL A 60 10.36 -22.77 10.05
C VAL A 60 9.24 -21.85 10.54
N GLN A 61 9.52 -20.56 10.77
CA GLN A 61 8.50 -19.60 11.17
C GLN A 61 7.42 -19.41 10.09
N MET A 62 7.81 -19.38 8.81
CA MET A 62 6.87 -19.33 7.68
C MET A 62 5.98 -20.59 7.64
N ALA A 63 6.55 -21.77 7.91
CA ALA A 63 5.79 -23.01 8.00
C ALA A 63 4.79 -22.98 9.17
N PHE A 64 5.17 -22.42 10.32
CA PHE A 64 4.25 -22.24 11.44
C PHE A 64 3.13 -21.25 11.15
N PHE A 65 3.41 -20.11 10.52
CA PHE A 65 2.34 -19.20 10.08
C PHE A 65 1.39 -19.88 9.07
N SER A 66 1.94 -20.68 8.14
CA SER A 66 1.13 -21.45 7.19
C SER A 66 0.23 -22.46 7.91
N ALA A 67 0.80 -23.24 8.84
CA ALA A 67 0.06 -24.22 9.63
C ALA A 67 -1.02 -23.56 10.50
N PHE A 68 -0.68 -22.45 11.16
CA PHE A 68 -1.61 -21.63 11.95
C PHE A 68 -2.84 -21.22 11.12
N SER A 69 -2.62 -20.75 9.89
CA SER A 69 -3.74 -20.38 9.00
C SER A 69 -4.52 -21.59 8.48
N LEU A 70 -3.88 -22.73 8.20
CA LEU A 70 -4.54 -23.91 7.62
C LEU A 70 -5.36 -24.70 8.65
N VAL A 71 -4.93 -24.71 9.91
CA VAL A 71 -5.62 -25.39 11.02
C VAL A 71 -6.82 -24.57 11.50
N ASN A 72 -6.75 -23.23 11.44
CA ASN A 72 -7.87 -22.36 11.82
C ASN A 72 -8.99 -22.33 10.76
N LYS A 73 -9.88 -23.34 10.78
CA LYS A 73 -10.99 -23.47 9.82
C LYS A 73 -12.03 -22.36 9.91
N GLU A 74 -12.20 -21.77 11.08
CA GLU A 74 -13.16 -20.70 11.32
C GLU A 74 -12.66 -19.32 10.86
N ASN A 75 -11.40 -19.23 10.42
CA ASN A 75 -10.75 -17.97 10.03
C ASN A 75 -10.76 -16.91 11.14
N THR A 76 -10.83 -17.29 12.42
CA THR A 76 -10.99 -16.37 13.56
C THR A 76 -9.96 -15.22 13.55
N TYR A 77 -8.68 -15.55 13.38
CA TYR A 77 -7.61 -14.54 13.37
C TYR A 77 -7.74 -13.59 12.18
N LYS A 78 -8.09 -14.13 10.99
CA LYS A 78 -8.30 -13.32 9.78
C LYS A 78 -9.45 -12.34 9.98
N ASN A 79 -10.59 -12.82 10.48
CA ASN A 79 -11.75 -11.97 10.73
C ASN A 79 -11.43 -10.90 11.78
N GLN A 80 -10.74 -11.25 12.87
CA GLN A 80 -10.29 -10.27 13.86
C GLN A 80 -9.38 -9.19 13.26
N THR A 81 -8.44 -9.55 12.38
CA THR A 81 -7.58 -8.55 11.72
C THR A 81 -8.35 -7.66 10.74
N ILE A 82 -9.33 -8.22 10.03
CA ILE A 82 -10.23 -7.46 9.14
C ILE A 82 -11.09 -6.50 9.96
N ASP A 83 -11.68 -6.97 11.06
CA ASP A 83 -12.53 -6.18 11.96
C ASP A 83 -11.76 -5.01 12.60
N ILE A 84 -10.47 -5.18 12.91
CA ILE A 84 -9.61 -4.09 13.39
C ILE A 84 -9.54 -2.98 12.33
N CYS A 85 -9.23 -3.31 11.08
CA CYS A 85 -9.14 -2.34 9.99
C CYS A 85 -10.48 -1.63 9.75
N HIS A 86 -11.60 -2.35 9.67
CA HIS A 86 -12.92 -1.74 9.48
C HIS A 86 -13.34 -0.86 10.65
N ARG A 87 -13.06 -1.26 11.89
CA ARG A 87 -13.34 -0.43 13.07
C ARG A 87 -12.57 0.89 13.01
N ARG A 88 -11.29 0.84 12.65
CA ARG A 88 -10.45 2.03 12.50
C ARG A 88 -10.89 2.91 11.34
N GLN A 89 -11.30 2.32 10.22
CA GLN A 89 -11.94 3.05 9.13
C GLN A 89 -13.18 3.78 9.63
N LYS A 90 -14.01 3.12 10.42
CA LYS A 90 -15.21 3.74 10.99
C LYS A 90 -14.90 4.92 11.89
N LEU A 91 -13.96 4.76 12.82
CA LEU A 91 -13.52 5.84 13.71
C LEU A 91 -12.96 7.04 12.93
N LEU A 92 -12.19 6.80 11.87
CA LEU A 92 -11.68 7.84 10.97
C LEU A 92 -12.82 8.62 10.29
N PHE A 93 -13.77 7.91 9.70
CA PHE A 93 -14.87 8.53 8.95
C PHE A 93 -15.88 9.23 9.85
N GLU A 94 -16.11 8.71 11.07
CA GLU A 94 -16.86 9.42 12.12
C GLU A 94 -16.18 10.74 12.51
N GLY A 95 -14.85 10.74 12.68
CA GLY A 95 -14.08 11.96 12.92
C GLY A 95 -14.15 12.96 11.76
N LEU A 96 -14.26 12.48 10.52
CA LEU A 96 -14.43 13.32 9.33
C LEU A 96 -15.87 13.83 9.12
N ASP A 97 -16.84 13.37 9.91
CA ASP A 97 -18.29 13.56 9.66
C ASP A 97 -18.72 13.08 8.27
N LEU A 98 -18.23 11.91 7.86
CA LEU A 98 -18.55 11.33 6.55
C LEU A 98 -19.17 9.94 6.70
N PRO A 99 -20.16 9.59 5.87
CA PRO A 99 -20.68 8.25 5.84
C PRO A 99 -19.63 7.31 5.22
N ILE A 100 -19.50 6.12 5.80
CA ILE A 100 -18.76 5.02 5.18
C ILE A 100 -19.63 4.45 4.06
N LYS A 101 -19.04 4.24 2.89
CA LYS A 101 -19.67 3.49 1.81
C LYS A 101 -19.32 2.01 1.96
N GLU A 102 -20.32 1.16 2.15
CA GLU A 102 -20.08 -0.28 2.16
C GLU A 102 -19.59 -0.75 0.78
N ASN A 103 -18.48 -1.46 0.78
CA ASN A 103 -17.90 -2.08 -0.41
C ASN A 103 -17.42 -3.48 -0.02
N PRO A 104 -18.00 -4.56 -0.56
CA PRO A 104 -17.58 -5.93 -0.23
C PRO A 104 -16.16 -6.27 -0.70
N TYR A 105 -15.54 -5.41 -1.53
CA TYR A 105 -14.18 -5.55 -2.01
C TYR A 105 -13.18 -4.64 -1.30
N ASP A 106 -13.61 -3.86 -0.31
CA ASP A 106 -12.70 -3.02 0.46
C ASP A 106 -12.00 -3.85 1.54
N ALA A 107 -10.67 -3.96 1.43
CA ALA A 107 -9.83 -4.61 2.44
C ALA A 107 -9.54 -3.71 3.65
N SER A 108 -9.86 -2.41 3.55
CA SER A 108 -9.65 -1.36 4.56
C SER A 108 -8.23 -1.31 5.13
N TYR A 109 -7.23 -1.77 4.38
CA TYR A 109 -5.83 -1.71 4.85
C TYR A 109 -5.29 -0.26 4.77
N TYR A 110 -5.73 0.48 3.76
CA TYR A 110 -5.54 1.92 3.62
C TYR A 110 -6.89 2.58 3.33
N ALA A 111 -7.17 3.70 3.99
CA ALA A 111 -8.21 4.62 3.56
C ALA A 111 -7.60 5.69 2.64
N GLU A 112 -8.32 6.04 1.58
CA GLU A 112 -8.01 7.18 0.72
C GLU A 112 -9.05 8.26 0.96
N PHE A 113 -8.60 9.50 1.16
CA PHE A 113 -9.46 10.65 1.36
C PHE A 113 -9.06 11.79 0.42
N ASP A 114 -9.97 12.13 -0.50
CA ASP A 114 -9.79 13.19 -1.48
C ASP A 114 -10.30 14.52 -0.92
N LEU A 115 -9.36 15.40 -0.57
CA LEU A 115 -9.60 16.71 0.04
C LEU A 115 -10.38 17.63 -0.90
N LEU A 116 -10.09 17.55 -2.20
CA LEU A 116 -10.73 18.39 -3.21
C LEU A 116 -12.15 17.91 -3.52
N GLN A 117 -12.35 16.59 -3.56
CA GLN A 117 -13.71 16.03 -3.67
C GLN A 117 -14.55 16.39 -2.44
N TRP A 118 -13.97 16.37 -1.24
CA TRP A 118 -14.65 16.84 -0.03
C TRP A 118 -15.03 18.31 -0.14
N ALA A 119 -14.11 19.18 -0.59
CA ALA A 119 -14.35 20.60 -0.78
C ALA A 119 -15.51 20.86 -1.76
N LEU A 120 -15.48 20.18 -2.92
CA LEU A 120 -16.50 20.27 -3.95
C LEU A 120 -17.88 19.85 -3.43
N LYS A 121 -17.96 18.75 -2.69
CA LYS A 121 -19.25 18.22 -2.19
C LYS A 121 -19.87 19.08 -1.09
N ASN A 122 -19.05 19.64 -0.20
CA ASN A 122 -19.56 20.34 0.99
C ASN A 122 -19.74 21.85 0.77
N TYR A 123 -18.94 22.47 -0.11
CA TYR A 123 -18.94 23.94 -0.32
C TYR A 123 -19.02 24.37 -1.80
N GLY A 124 -19.09 23.42 -2.73
CA GLY A 124 -19.28 23.69 -4.15
C GLY A 124 -18.00 24.04 -4.91
N PRO A 125 -18.13 24.29 -6.23
CA PRO A 125 -16.99 24.47 -7.13
C PRO A 125 -16.19 25.75 -6.85
N GLU A 126 -16.81 26.78 -6.28
CA GLU A 126 -16.15 28.04 -5.95
C GLU A 126 -15.02 27.84 -4.92
N PHE A 127 -15.30 27.07 -3.85
CA PHE A 127 -14.30 26.75 -2.84
C PHE A 127 -13.25 25.76 -3.35
N ALA A 128 -13.65 24.74 -4.11
CA ALA A 128 -12.72 23.79 -4.71
C ALA A 128 -11.70 24.50 -5.63
N ASN A 129 -12.17 25.39 -6.52
CA ASN A 129 -11.30 26.18 -7.39
C ASN A 129 -10.39 27.13 -6.60
N TYR A 130 -10.90 27.71 -5.50
CA TYR A 130 -10.07 28.53 -4.61
C TYR A 130 -8.94 27.72 -3.99
N LEU A 131 -9.21 26.51 -3.48
CA LEU A 131 -8.18 25.63 -2.93
C LEU A 131 -7.11 25.30 -3.98
N GLU A 132 -7.52 24.86 -5.18
CA GLU A 132 -6.58 24.51 -6.25
C GLU A 132 -5.75 25.69 -6.75
N SER A 133 -6.31 26.89 -6.76
CA SER A 133 -5.63 28.08 -7.28
C SER A 133 -4.64 28.70 -6.29
N ASN A 134 -4.84 28.49 -4.98
CA ASN A 134 -4.08 29.19 -3.92
C ASN A 134 -3.18 28.26 -3.12
N TYR A 135 -3.43 26.95 -3.11
CA TYR A 135 -2.71 25.99 -2.29
C TYR A 135 -2.33 24.74 -3.09
N LYS A 136 -1.46 23.94 -2.49
CA LYS A 136 -1.06 22.61 -2.96
C LYS A 136 -1.47 21.57 -1.91
N PRO A 137 -1.64 20.29 -2.30
CA PRO A 137 -1.93 19.21 -1.35
C PRO A 137 -0.90 19.12 -0.20
N VAL A 138 0.37 19.43 -0.49
CA VAL A 138 1.44 19.43 0.51
C VAL A 138 1.25 20.49 1.60
N ASP A 139 0.58 21.61 1.30
CA ASP A 139 0.33 22.67 2.28
C ASP A 139 -0.64 22.18 3.37
N VAL A 140 -1.62 21.36 2.98
CA VAL A 140 -2.53 20.68 3.94
C VAL A 140 -1.76 19.69 4.81
N LEU A 141 -0.85 18.91 4.21
CA LEU A 141 -0.02 17.96 4.94
C LEU A 141 0.95 18.64 5.92
N TYR A 142 1.54 19.77 5.53
CA TYR A 142 2.40 20.55 6.42
C TYR A 142 1.61 21.14 7.59
N LYS A 143 0.45 21.74 7.34
CA LYS A 143 -0.42 22.26 8.41
C LYS A 143 -0.84 21.14 9.36
N LEU A 144 -1.17 19.95 8.83
CA LEU A 144 -1.48 18.77 9.64
C LEU A 144 -0.30 18.37 10.54
N ALA A 145 0.90 18.27 9.97
CA ALA A 145 2.09 17.91 10.74
C ALA A 145 2.44 18.98 11.81
N GLU A 146 2.35 20.27 11.48
CA GLU A 146 2.69 21.38 12.37
C GLU A 146 1.69 21.50 13.54
N GLU A 147 0.39 21.41 13.27
CA GLU A 147 -0.64 21.64 14.29
C GLU A 147 -0.98 20.40 15.13
N SER A 148 -0.66 19.20 14.65
CA SER A 148 -1.09 17.95 15.29
C SER A 148 -0.05 16.83 15.33
N SER A 149 1.16 17.03 14.80
CA SER A 149 2.18 15.98 14.70
C SER A 149 1.73 14.74 13.92
N ILE A 150 0.69 14.85 13.08
CA ILE A 150 0.18 13.77 12.22
C ILE A 150 0.81 13.90 10.82
N VAL A 151 1.41 12.82 10.33
CA VAL A 151 1.99 12.76 8.97
C VAL A 151 1.25 11.72 8.14
N LEU A 152 0.65 12.16 7.03
CA LEU A 152 -0.05 11.30 6.08
C LEU A 152 0.68 11.23 4.74
N LEU A 153 0.45 10.15 4.00
CA LEU A 153 1.04 9.95 2.67
C LEU A 153 0.18 10.67 1.62
N SER A 154 0.80 11.38 0.68
CA SER A 154 0.07 11.89 -0.50
C SER A 154 -0.38 10.71 -1.39
N GLY A 155 -1.63 10.75 -1.86
CA GLY A 155 -2.20 9.74 -2.75
C GLY A 155 -1.77 9.90 -4.22
N GLY A 156 -1.39 11.11 -4.65
CA GLY A 156 -0.90 11.36 -6.02
C GLY A 156 0.34 10.52 -6.39
N GLY A 157 1.19 10.17 -5.41
CA GLY A 157 2.33 9.27 -5.60
C GLY A 157 1.96 7.79 -5.82
N PHE A 158 0.69 7.43 -5.66
CA PHE A 158 0.19 6.06 -5.71
C PHE A 158 -0.94 5.86 -6.72
N GLN A 159 -0.95 6.65 -7.80
CA GLN A 159 -2.03 6.67 -8.81
C GLN A 159 -3.41 7.08 -8.26
N GLY A 160 -3.47 7.69 -7.08
CA GLY A 160 -4.69 8.33 -6.56
C GLY A 160 -4.83 9.78 -7.06
N PRO A 161 -5.96 10.45 -6.75
CA PRO A 161 -6.13 11.88 -7.04
C PRO A 161 -5.00 12.70 -6.41
N GLU A 162 -4.56 13.77 -7.08
CA GLU A 162 -3.46 14.61 -6.60
C GLU A 162 -3.71 15.19 -5.20
N TRP A 163 -4.97 15.56 -4.93
CA TRP A 163 -5.44 16.10 -3.66
C TRP A 163 -5.88 15.06 -2.64
N SER A 164 -5.59 13.78 -2.88
CA SER A 164 -5.90 12.72 -1.94
C SER A 164 -4.77 12.46 -0.94
N VAL A 165 -5.14 11.98 0.23
CA VAL A 165 -4.23 11.46 1.25
C VAL A 165 -4.53 9.99 1.52
N ARG A 166 -3.48 9.22 1.81
CA ARG A 166 -3.56 7.80 2.18
C ARG A 166 -3.23 7.63 3.65
N ILE A 167 -4.13 6.95 4.34
CA ILE A 167 -4.07 6.70 5.79
C ILE A 167 -4.01 5.19 5.99
N SER A 168 -2.94 4.67 6.60
CA SER A 168 -2.87 3.25 6.95
C SER A 168 -3.77 2.98 8.14
N LEU A 169 -4.61 1.95 8.05
CA LEU A 169 -5.50 1.53 9.15
C LEU A 169 -4.87 0.39 9.99
N ALA A 170 -3.62 0.03 9.70
CA ALA A 170 -2.94 -1.11 10.31
C ALA A 170 -1.85 -0.74 11.32
N ASN A 171 -1.46 0.54 11.42
CA ASN A 171 -0.21 0.95 12.06
C ASN A 171 -0.36 1.72 13.39
N LEU A 172 -1.54 2.27 13.69
CA LEU A 172 -1.79 3.05 14.91
C LEU A 172 -2.87 2.39 15.78
N ASP A 173 -3.02 2.87 17.01
CA ASP A 173 -4.12 2.47 17.90
C ASP A 173 -5.45 3.08 17.47
N ASP A 174 -6.55 2.51 17.96
CA ASP A 174 -7.90 2.85 17.49
C ASP A 174 -8.25 4.34 17.71
N ASP A 175 -7.92 4.89 18.89
CA ASP A 175 -8.24 6.29 19.24
C ASP A 175 -7.55 7.31 18.31
N ALA A 176 -6.38 6.96 17.77
CA ALA A 176 -5.64 7.83 16.85
C ALA A 176 -6.45 8.10 15.57
N TYR A 177 -7.29 7.17 15.13
CA TYR A 177 -8.08 7.35 13.91
C TYR A 177 -9.21 8.36 14.08
N SER A 178 -9.86 8.37 15.26
CA SER A 178 -10.83 9.42 15.60
C SER A 178 -10.18 10.79 15.66
N GLU A 179 -8.98 10.88 16.25
CA GLU A 179 -8.20 12.12 16.29
C GLU A 179 -7.81 12.59 14.88
N ILE A 180 -7.23 11.71 14.05
CA ILE A 180 -6.86 12.02 12.67
C ILE A 180 -8.06 12.56 11.89
N GLY A 181 -9.22 11.90 11.97
CA GLY A 181 -10.42 12.36 11.28
C GLY A 181 -10.87 13.75 11.74
N THR A 182 -10.91 13.96 13.05
CA THR A 182 -11.34 15.23 13.66
C THR A 182 -10.40 16.38 13.30
N VAL A 183 -9.09 16.17 13.40
CA VAL A 183 -8.08 17.18 13.09
C VAL A 183 -8.07 17.50 11.60
N LEU A 184 -8.16 16.48 10.74
CA LEU A 184 -8.19 16.68 9.29
C LEU A 184 -9.42 17.50 8.87
N ARG A 185 -10.59 17.20 9.45
CA ARG A 185 -11.80 18.00 9.25
C ARG A 185 -11.60 19.45 9.70
N LYS A 186 -11.05 19.66 10.90
CA LYS A 186 -10.77 21.01 11.43
C LYS A 186 -9.84 21.81 10.50
N ILE A 187 -8.77 21.20 10.00
CA ILE A 187 -7.84 21.87 9.08
C ILE A 187 -8.55 22.27 7.79
N LEU A 188 -9.41 21.41 7.26
CA LEU A 188 -10.20 21.73 6.09
C LEU A 188 -11.21 22.86 6.35
N GLU A 189 -11.83 22.88 7.52
CA GLU A 189 -12.70 23.97 7.97
C GLU A 189 -11.95 25.31 8.10
N ASP A 190 -10.68 25.30 8.55
CA ASP A 190 -9.84 26.51 8.57
C ASP A 190 -9.65 27.08 7.15
N PHE A 191 -9.39 26.23 6.15
CA PHE A 191 -9.30 26.68 4.75
C PHE A 191 -10.62 27.28 4.25
N VAL A 192 -11.76 26.72 4.65
CA VAL A 192 -13.08 27.31 4.36
C VAL A 192 -13.23 28.69 5.01
N HIS A 193 -12.76 28.84 6.25
CA HIS A 193 -12.78 30.13 6.95
C HIS A 193 -11.91 31.18 6.24
N TYR A 194 -10.70 30.82 5.81
CA TYR A 194 -9.84 31.71 5.02
C TYR A 194 -10.50 32.12 3.71
N TRP A 195 -11.07 31.16 2.96
CA TRP A 195 -11.81 31.44 1.73
C TRP A 195 -12.94 32.45 1.95
N LYS A 196 -13.82 32.21 2.92
CA LYS A 196 -14.95 33.10 3.26
C LYS A 196 -14.51 34.48 3.73
N SER A 197 -13.34 34.59 4.36
CA SER A 197 -12.77 35.88 4.76
C SER A 197 -12.16 36.66 3.59
N SER A 198 -11.66 35.95 2.57
CA SER A 198 -11.10 36.55 1.35
C SER A 198 -12.15 36.97 0.31
N THR A 199 -13.38 36.48 0.45
CA THR A 199 -14.53 36.82 -0.41
C THR A 199 -15.46 37.89 0.19
N LYS A 200 -15.16 38.38 1.40
CA LYS A 200 -15.77 39.60 1.97
C LYS A 200 -15.02 40.84 1.52
#